data_AF-A0A660ZGZ7-F1
#
_entry.id   AF-A0A660ZGZ7-F1
#
_cell.length_a   1.000
_cell.length_b   1.000
_cell.length_c   1.000
_cell.angle_alpha   90.00
_cell.angle_beta   90.00
_cell.angle_gamma   90.00
#
_symmetry.space_group_name_H-M   'P 1'
#
loop_
_entity.id
_entity.type
_entity.pdbx_description
1 polymer ?
#
loop_
_entity_poly.entity_id
_entity_poly.type
_entity_poly.pdbx_seq_one_letter_code
_entity_poly.pdbx_strand_id
1 'polypeptide(L)'
;MERDEAEARMLEFIKKLPDEIREALDFDVPAFDFSEIAHVVFAVMGGSAISGDLAKLHLSEVPIPMESVRDYTLPPYVSEKT
;
A
#
# COMPACT_ATOMS: atom_id res chain seq x y z
N MET A 1 21.42 19.47 -17.96
CA MET A 1 22.30 19.06 -16.84
C MET A 1 21.46 18.54 -15.67
N GLU A 2 20.75 19.37 -14.88
CA GLU A 2 19.92 18.84 -13.77
C GLU A 2 18.79 17.89 -14.20
N ARG A 3 18.14 18.18 -15.34
CA ARG A 3 17.06 17.33 -15.88
C ARG A 3 17.57 15.96 -16.31
N ASP A 4 18.72 15.92 -16.98
CA ASP A 4 19.31 14.69 -17.51
C ASP A 4 19.80 13.78 -16.37
N GLU A 5 20.32 14.39 -15.31
CA GLU A 5 20.68 13.67 -14.08
C GLU A 5 19.45 13.11 -13.33
N ALA A 6 18.35 13.87 -13.28
CA ALA A 6 17.09 13.40 -12.69
C ALA A 6 16.50 12.23 -13.49
N GLU A 7 16.51 12.30 -14.82
CA GLU A 7 16.07 11.21 -15.69
C GLU A 7 16.93 9.96 -15.53
N ALA A 8 18.26 10.11 -15.47
CA ALA A 8 19.18 9.00 -15.22
C ALA A 8 18.90 8.33 -13.87
N ARG A 9 18.68 9.12 -12.81
CA ARG A 9 18.32 8.58 -11.48
C ARG A 9 16.99 7.82 -11.48
N MET A 10 15.97 8.36 -12.16
CA MET A 10 14.68 7.67 -12.28
C MET A 10 14.77 6.37 -13.06
N LEU A 11 15.56 6.35 -14.16
CA LEU A 11 15.77 5.13 -14.93
C LEU A 11 16.47 4.05 -14.09
N GLU A 12 17.52 4.42 -13.35
CA GLU A 12 18.20 3.50 -12.45
C GLU A 12 17.29 3.01 -11.31
N PHE A 13 16.38 3.85 -10.82
CA PHE A 13 15.37 3.44 -9.85
C PHE A 13 14.40 2.40 -10.43
N ILE A 14 13.84 2.66 -11.62
CA ILE A 14 12.89 1.75 -12.27
C ILE A 14 13.53 0.37 -12.56
N LYS A 15 14.82 0.34 -12.94
CA LYS A 15 15.54 -0.92 -13.18
C LYS A 15 15.65 -1.82 -11.95
N LYS A 16 15.52 -1.28 -10.74
CA LYS A 16 15.56 -2.06 -9.48
C LYS A 16 14.25 -2.75 -9.14
N LEU A 17 13.14 -2.35 -9.76
CA LEU A 17 11.81 -2.89 -9.46
C LEU A 17 11.74 -4.43 -9.45
N PRO A 18 12.37 -5.17 -10.38
CA PRO A 18 12.35 -6.64 -10.33
C PRO A 18 13.02 -7.20 -9.07
N ASP A 19 14.08 -6.58 -8.57
CA ASP A 19 14.80 -7.02 -7.38
C ASP A 19 13.97 -6.70 -6.12
N GLU A 20 13.37 -5.50 -6.05
CA GLU A 20 12.45 -5.09 -4.98
C GLU A 20 11.23 -6.02 -4.88
N ILE A 21 10.69 -6.49 -6.02
CA ILE A 21 9.61 -7.49 -6.03
C ILE A 21 10.08 -8.83 -5.45
N ARG A 22 11.27 -9.30 -5.80
CA ARG A 22 11.80 -10.57 -5.25
C ARG A 22 12.01 -10.46 -3.75
N GLU A 23 12.59 -9.35 -3.30
CA GLU A 23 12.75 -9.07 -1.86
C GLU A 23 11.40 -9.02 -1.13
N ALA A 24 10.38 -8.39 -1.72
CA ALA A 24 9.04 -8.34 -1.13
C ALA A 24 8.36 -9.72 -1.06
N LEU A 25 8.66 -10.64 -1.98
CA LEU A 25 8.15 -12.01 -1.95
C LEU A 25 8.87 -12.90 -0.93
N ASP A 26 10.14 -12.61 -0.66
CA ASP A 26 10.95 -13.29 0.36
C ASP A 26 10.75 -12.71 1.77
N PHE A 27 10.00 -11.60 1.88
CA PHE A 27 9.73 -10.95 3.15
C PHE A 27 8.82 -11.81 4.04
N ASP A 28 9.29 -12.10 5.26
CA ASP A 28 8.51 -12.84 6.25
C ASP A 28 7.40 -11.95 6.81
N VAL A 29 6.16 -12.19 6.36
CA VAL A 29 4.99 -11.43 6.80
C VAL A 29 4.60 -11.88 8.20
N PRO A 30 4.65 -11.00 9.21
CA PRO A 30 4.23 -11.38 10.55
C PRO A 30 2.77 -11.78 10.58
N ALA A 31 2.46 -12.83 11.33
CA ALA A 31 1.09 -13.25 11.55
C ALA A 31 0.34 -12.17 12.36
N PHE A 32 -0.76 -11.70 11.80
CA PHE A 32 -1.70 -10.81 12.47
C PHE A 32 -3.02 -11.54 12.67
N ASP A 33 -3.60 -11.39 13.85
CA ASP A 33 -4.95 -11.86 14.11
C ASP A 33 -5.96 -10.80 13.63
N PHE A 34 -6.64 -11.10 12.53
CA PHE A 34 -7.69 -10.26 11.95
C PHE A 34 -9.10 -10.69 12.38
N SER A 35 -9.25 -11.64 13.31
CA SER A 35 -10.56 -12.21 13.66
C SER A 35 -11.54 -11.19 14.27
N GLU A 36 -11.03 -10.15 14.93
CA GLU A 36 -11.85 -9.08 15.52
C GLU A 36 -11.95 -7.82 14.63
N ILE A 37 -11.23 -7.79 13.49
CA ILE A 37 -11.19 -6.62 12.61
C ILE A 37 -12.45 -6.57 11.75
N ALA A 38 -13.19 -5.47 11.87
CA ALA A 38 -14.48 -5.29 11.21
C ALA A 38 -14.39 -4.50 9.91
N HIS A 39 -13.33 -3.73 9.70
CA HIS A 39 -13.05 -3.00 8.46
C HIS A 39 -11.57 -2.66 8.34
N VAL A 40 -11.10 -2.31 7.15
CA VAL A 40 -9.72 -1.88 6.89
C VAL A 40 -9.73 -0.50 6.21
N VAL A 41 -8.91 0.43 6.72
CA VAL A 41 -8.73 1.77 6.14
C VAL A 41 -7.29 1.98 5.69
N PHE A 42 -7.09 2.18 4.39
CA PHE A 42 -5.81 2.61 3.83
C PHE A 42 -5.73 4.15 3.83
N ALA A 43 -5.14 4.72 4.88
CA ALA A 43 -4.90 6.17 5.00
C ALA A 43 -3.60 6.59 4.28
N VAL A 44 -3.67 6.74 2.95
CA VAL A 44 -2.49 6.92 2.07
C VAL A 44 -2.74 7.97 1.00
N MET A 45 -1.71 8.76 0.68
CA MET A 45 -1.76 9.81 -0.35
C MET A 45 -0.63 9.64 -1.37
N GLY A 46 -0.84 10.15 -2.58
CA GLY A 46 0.17 10.18 -3.65
C GLY A 46 0.42 8.80 -4.25
N GLY A 47 1.67 8.53 -4.63
CA GLY A 47 2.07 7.24 -5.20
C GLY A 47 1.76 6.04 -4.28
N SER A 48 1.85 6.24 -2.97
CA SER A 48 1.53 5.21 -1.96
C SER A 48 0.06 4.80 -1.93
N ALA A 49 -0.84 5.62 -2.48
CA ALA A 49 -2.23 5.24 -2.56
C ALA A 49 -2.50 4.11 -3.57
N ILE A 50 -1.58 3.92 -4.53
CA ILE A 50 -1.69 2.87 -5.55
C ILE A 50 -1.59 1.48 -4.92
N SER A 51 -0.73 1.27 -3.92
CA SER A 51 -0.59 -0.04 -3.26
C SER A 51 -1.82 -0.40 -2.44
N GLY A 52 -2.43 0.57 -1.75
CA GLY A 52 -3.70 0.37 -1.02
C GLY A 52 -4.85 -0.03 -1.94
N ASP A 53 -4.97 0.64 -3.11
CA ASP A 53 -5.97 0.27 -4.11
C ASP A 53 -5.72 -1.12 -4.70
N LEU A 54 -4.46 -1.47 -4.98
CA LEU A 54 -4.09 -2.80 -5.46
C LEU A 54 -4.44 -3.89 -4.44
N ALA A 55 -4.15 -3.66 -3.15
CA ALA A 55 -4.49 -4.58 -2.07
C ALA A 55 -6.01 -4.77 -1.97
N LYS A 56 -6.79 -3.68 -2.02
CA LYS A 56 -8.26 -3.73 -2.03
C LYS A 56 -8.82 -4.53 -3.21
N LEU A 57 -8.25 -4.38 -4.40
CA LEU A 57 -8.66 -5.17 -5.57
C LEU A 57 -8.31 -6.66 -5.41
N HIS A 58 -7.10 -6.95 -4.93
CA HIS A 58 -6.63 -8.31 -4.72
C HIS A 58 -7.44 -9.05 -3.64
N LEU A 59 -7.88 -8.33 -2.60
CA LEU A 59 -8.64 -8.87 -1.48
C LEU A 59 -10.15 -8.65 -1.62
N SER A 60 -10.65 -8.39 -2.83
CA SER A 60 -12.06 -8.04 -3.06
C SER A 60 -13.07 -9.13 -2.68
N GLU A 61 -12.63 -10.38 -2.56
CA GLU A 61 -13.47 -11.51 -2.13
C GLU A 61 -13.45 -11.71 -0.60
N VAL A 62 -12.57 -11.01 0.13
CA VAL A 62 -12.54 -11.06 1.60
C VAL A 62 -13.77 -10.30 2.14
N PRO A 63 -14.58 -10.88 3.05
CA PRO A 63 -15.83 -10.29 3.52
C PRO A 63 -15.63 -9.12 4.53
N ILE A 64 -14.44 -8.51 4.55
CA ILE A 64 -14.11 -7.36 5.39
C ILE A 64 -14.15 -6.11 4.50
N PRO A 65 -15.00 -5.11 4.80
CA PRO A 65 -15.03 -3.85 4.06
C PRO A 65 -13.66 -3.16 4.07
N MET A 66 -13.23 -2.68 2.90
CA MET A 66 -11.96 -1.96 2.74
C MET A 66 -12.16 -0.63 2.01
N GLU A 67 -11.49 0.43 2.46
CA GLU A 67 -11.52 1.74 1.81
C GLU A 67 -10.16 2.43 1.79
N SER A 68 -9.99 3.37 0.86
CA SER A 68 -8.80 4.23 0.78
C SER A 68 -9.19 5.67 1.08
N VAL A 69 -8.49 6.26 2.05
CA VAL A 69 -8.67 7.65 2.48
C VAL A 69 -7.45 8.44 2.00
N ARG A 70 -7.70 9.44 1.15
CA ARG A 70 -6.66 10.18 0.41
C ARG A 70 -6.41 11.60 0.91
N ASP A 71 -7.15 12.06 1.92
CA ASP A 71 -7.16 13.44 2.41
C ASP A 71 -6.65 13.58 3.86
N TYR A 72 -5.95 12.55 4.37
CA TYR A 72 -5.43 12.47 5.75
C TYR A 72 -6.47 12.59 6.86
N THR A 73 -7.77 12.60 6.53
CA THR A 73 -8.83 12.72 7.52
C THR A 73 -9.36 11.32 7.81
N LEU A 74 -8.96 10.75 8.94
CA LEU A 74 -9.51 9.47 9.37
C LEU A 74 -11.02 9.57 9.56
N PRO A 75 -11.82 8.66 8.98
CA PRO A 75 -13.24 8.63 9.20
C PRO A 75 -13.58 8.52 10.70
N PRO A 76 -14.65 9.16 11.19
CA PRO A 76 -14.99 9.16 12.62
C PRO A 76 -15.26 7.78 13.23
N TYR A 77 -15.47 6.74 12.40
CA TYR A 77 -15.71 5.36 12.83
C TYR A 77 -14.44 4.51 12.97
N VAL A 78 -13.26 5.03 12.62
CA VAL A 78 -11.98 4.35 12.89
C VAL A 78 -11.81 4.20 14.39
N SER A 79 -11.51 2.99 14.83
CA SER A 79 -11.43 2.58 16.24
C SER A 79 -10.47 1.40 16.41
N GLU A 80 -10.35 0.85 17.61
CA GLU A 80 -9.51 -0.33 17.89
C GLU A 80 -9.93 -1.60 17.12
N LYS A 81 -11.10 -1.60 16.46
CA LYS A 81 -11.59 -2.70 15.61
C LYS A 81 -11.38 -2.46 14.11
N THR A 82 -10.44 -1.58 13.78
CA THR A 82 -10.11 -1.08 12.43
C THR A 82 -8.67 -1.39 12.08
#